data_AF-A0A376TRE4-F1
#
_entry.id   AF-A0A376TRE4-F1
#
_cell.length_a   1.000
_cell.length_b   1.000
_cell.length_c   1.000
_cell.angle_alpha   90.00
_cell.angle_beta   90.00
_cell.angle_gamma   90.00
#
_symmetry.space_group_name_H-M   'P 1'
#
loop_
_entity.id
_entity.type
_entity.pdbx_description
1 polymer ?
#
loop_
_entity_poly.entity_id
_entity_poly.type
_entity_poly.pdbx_seq_one_letter_code
_entity_poly.pdbx_strand_id
1 'polypeptide(L)'
;MTATRVVWRVGYSYSDRVRYYWPDSQIDDAFAHLVRNLADSPIPLPLISQYLPLQYVKVRSGELQPTPRELIINHIQDILAQYYTACEGQ
;
A
#
# COMPACT_ATOMS: atom_id res chain seq x y z
N MET A 1 -0.53 -3.77 29.69
CA MET A 1 -0.24 -4.09 28.27
C MET A 1 1.15 -3.57 27.96
N THR A 2 2.07 -4.39 27.45
CA THR A 2 3.42 -3.96 27.07
C THR A 2 3.39 -3.12 25.79
N ALA A 3 4.18 -2.04 25.71
CA ALA A 3 4.17 -1.09 24.59
C ALA A 3 4.33 -1.76 23.21
N THR A 4 5.19 -2.79 23.12
CA THR A 4 5.40 -3.59 21.89
C THR A 4 4.13 -4.23 21.36
N ARG A 5 3.24 -4.70 22.25
CA ARG A 5 1.99 -5.37 21.87
C ARG A 5 0.94 -4.37 21.34
N VAL A 6 1.04 -3.11 21.74
CA VAL A 6 0.17 -2.04 21.24
C VAL A 6 0.60 -1.62 19.83
N VAL A 7 1.90 -1.36 19.62
CA VAL A 7 2.44 -1.01 18.29
C VAL A 7 2.10 -2.09 17.26
N TRP A 8 2.30 -3.36 17.62
CA TRP A 8 1.96 -4.49 16.76
C TRP A 8 0.47 -4.50 16.38
N ARG A 9 -0.42 -4.26 17.34
CA ARG A 9 -1.86 -4.22 17.09
C ARG A 9 -2.28 -3.04 16.24
N VAL A 10 -1.63 -1.89 16.38
CA VAL A 10 -1.95 -0.71 15.58
C VAL A 10 -1.53 -0.91 14.13
N GLY A 11 -0.34 -1.48 13.90
CA GLY A 11 0.22 -1.63 12.54
C GLY A 11 -0.26 -2.85 11.76
N TYR A 12 -0.60 -3.96 12.42
CA TYR A 12 -0.75 -5.26 11.75
C TYR A 12 -2.01 -6.04 12.13
N SER A 13 -2.89 -5.49 12.96
CA SER A 13 -4.14 -6.18 13.31
C SER A 13 -5.17 -6.08 12.19
N TYR A 14 -5.84 -7.19 11.88
CA TYR A 14 -6.98 -7.24 10.95
C TYR A 14 -8.14 -6.30 11.32
N SER A 15 -8.22 -5.83 12.57
CA SER A 15 -9.22 -4.83 12.96
C SER A 15 -9.00 -3.45 12.32
N ASP A 16 -7.81 -3.20 11.78
CA ASP A 16 -7.45 -2.00 11.02
C ASP A 16 -7.83 -0.70 11.76
N ARG A 17 -7.47 -0.60 13.05
CA ARG A 17 -7.80 0.60 13.84
C ARG A 17 -6.99 1.82 13.44
N VAL A 18 -5.92 1.65 12.66
CA VAL A 18 -5.12 2.75 12.12
C VAL A 18 -5.94 3.64 11.18
N ARG A 19 -7.00 3.11 10.52
CA ARG A 19 -7.81 3.89 9.58
C ARG A 19 -8.43 5.17 10.14
N TYR A 20 -8.71 5.20 11.44
CA TYR A 20 -9.33 6.36 12.10
C TYR A 20 -8.37 7.53 12.26
N TYR A 21 -7.08 7.32 12.03
CA TYR A 21 -6.05 8.34 12.16
C TYR A 21 -5.71 9.02 10.82
N TRP A 22 -6.14 8.47 9.67
CA TRP A 22 -5.90 9.11 8.37
C TRP A 22 -6.40 10.55 8.24
N PRO A 23 -7.53 10.97 8.86
CA PRO A 23 -7.97 12.37 8.83
C PRO A 23 -7.11 13.33 9.66
N ASP A 24 -6.14 12.84 10.44
CA ASP A 24 -5.24 13.69 11.21
C ASP A 24 -4.26 14.42 10.28
N SER A 25 -4.21 15.74 10.37
CA SER A 25 -3.35 16.59 9.52
C SER A 25 -1.87 16.22 9.60
N GLN A 26 -1.36 15.80 10.76
CA GLN A 26 0.05 15.42 10.89
C GLN A 26 0.36 14.16 10.10
N ILE A 27 -0.61 13.24 10.01
CA ILE A 27 -0.47 12.00 9.25
C ILE A 27 -0.61 12.27 7.76
N ASP A 28 -1.56 13.11 7.37
CA ASP A 28 -1.74 13.50 5.96
C ASP A 28 -0.49 14.22 5.42
N ASP A 29 0.06 15.18 6.18
CA ASP A 29 1.29 15.88 5.82
C ASP A 29 2.50 14.95 5.71
N ALA A 30 2.66 14.03 6.67
CA ALA A 30 3.72 13.04 6.66
C ALA A 30 3.60 12.08 5.47
N PHE A 31 2.38 11.64 5.16
CA PHE A 31 2.10 10.79 4.01
C PHE A 31 2.38 11.51 2.69
N ALA A 32 1.93 12.76 2.53
CA ALA A 32 2.20 13.57 1.36
C ALA A 32 3.70 13.83 1.16
N HIS A 33 4.45 14.05 2.25
CA HIS A 33 5.90 14.18 2.19
C HIS A 33 6.59 12.86 1.75
N LEU A 34 6.17 11.72 2.30
CA LEU A 34 6.69 10.40 1.89
C LEU A 34 6.44 10.14 0.40
N VAL A 35 5.21 10.37 -0.07
CA VAL A 35 4.84 10.13 -1.48
C VAL A 35 5.65 11.02 -2.42
N ARG A 36 5.87 12.30 -2.06
CA ARG A 36 6.74 13.20 -2.84
C ARG A 36 8.16 12.68 -2.93
N ASN A 37 8.79 12.32 -1.81
CA ASN A 37 10.17 11.82 -1.78
C ASN A 37 10.34 10.54 -2.63
N LEU A 38 9.34 9.67 -2.65
CA LEU A 38 9.36 8.45 -3.48
C LEU A 38 9.02 8.72 -4.95
N ALA A 39 8.40 9.85 -5.28
CA ALA A 39 8.10 10.25 -6.65
C ALA A 39 9.28 11.00 -7.31
N ASP A 40 10.13 11.64 -6.51
CA ASP A 40 11.28 12.43 -6.99
C ASP A 40 12.36 11.57 -7.67
N SER A 41 12.35 10.25 -7.49
CA SER A 41 13.28 9.34 -8.15
C SER A 41 12.63 7.97 -8.41
N PRO A 42 12.99 7.29 -9.51
CA PRO A 42 12.46 5.95 -9.79
C PRO A 42 12.75 4.99 -8.62
N ILE A 43 11.70 4.31 -8.15
CA ILE A 43 11.84 3.32 -7.08
C ILE A 43 12.63 2.11 -7.62
N PRO A 44 13.77 1.74 -7.00
CA PRO A 44 14.56 0.59 -7.44
C PRO A 44 13.73 -0.69 -7.46
N LEU A 45 13.78 -1.42 -8.59
CA LEU A 45 13.02 -2.67 -8.77
C LEU A 45 13.25 -3.72 -7.67
N PRO A 46 14.48 -3.91 -7.12
CA PRO A 46 14.68 -4.85 -6.01
C PRO A 46 13.88 -4.49 -4.75
N LEU A 47 13.65 -3.20 -4.48
CA LEU A 47 12.84 -2.76 -3.34
C LEU A 47 11.35 -3.05 -3.57
N ILE A 48 10.87 -2.83 -4.81
CA ILE A 48 9.50 -3.23 -5.16
C ILE A 48 9.33 -4.74 -5.01
N SER A 49 10.30 -5.54 -5.48
CA SER A 49 10.28 -7.00 -5.31
C SER A 49 10.26 -7.42 -3.83
N GLN A 50 10.96 -6.69 -2.95
CA GLN A 50 11.06 -7.02 -1.53
C GLN A 50 9.76 -6.67 -0.76
N TYR A 51 9.15 -5.52 -1.05
CA TYR A 51 8.05 -4.98 -0.24
C TYR A 51 6.66 -5.10 -0.90
N LEU A 52 6.60 -5.19 -2.23
CA LEU A 52 5.37 -5.24 -3.03
C LEU A 52 5.49 -6.34 -4.12
N PRO A 53 5.65 -7.63 -3.73
CA PRO A 53 5.99 -8.70 -4.66
C PRO A 53 4.91 -8.94 -5.74
N LEU A 54 3.63 -8.72 -5.43
CA LEU A 54 2.54 -8.86 -6.42
C LEU A 54 2.59 -7.75 -7.47
N GLN A 55 2.85 -6.51 -7.04
CA GLN A 55 3.00 -5.36 -7.94
C GLN A 55 4.28 -5.47 -8.76
N TYR A 56 5.36 -6.02 -8.20
CA TYR A 56 6.61 -6.24 -8.92
C TYR A 56 6.42 -7.05 -10.20
N VAL A 57 5.59 -8.11 -10.18
CA VAL A 57 5.30 -8.92 -11.38
C VAL A 57 4.69 -8.04 -12.48
N LYS A 58 3.71 -7.20 -12.14
CA LYS A 58 3.04 -6.28 -13.08
C LYS A 58 3.96 -5.15 -13.56
N VAL A 59 4.84 -4.65 -12.70
CA VAL A 59 5.87 -3.66 -13.07
C VAL A 59 6.86 -4.27 -14.06
N ARG A 60 7.29 -5.51 -13.82
CA ARG A 60 8.23 -6.23 -14.69
C ARG A 60 7.64 -6.56 -16.06
N SER A 61 6.34 -6.83 -16.16
CA SER A 61 5.66 -7.04 -17.44
C SER A 61 5.27 -5.74 -18.16
N GLY A 62 5.46 -4.57 -17.53
CA GLY A 62 5.11 -3.26 -18.09
C GLY A 62 3.63 -2.89 -17.95
N GLU A 63 2.84 -3.71 -17.25
CA GLU A 63 1.42 -3.48 -16.98
C GLU A 63 1.18 -2.42 -15.89
N LEU A 64 2.17 -2.17 -15.04
CA LEU A 64 2.09 -1.22 -13.93
C LEU A 64 3.28 -0.26 -13.91
N GLN A 65 3.01 1.03 -13.76
CA GLN A 65 4.06 2.03 -13.58
C GLN A 65 4.59 1.99 -12.14
N PRO A 66 5.92 2.01 -11.91
CA PRO A 66 6.52 1.93 -10.58
C PRO A 66 6.48 3.27 -9.81
N THR A 67 5.35 3.98 -9.85
CA THR A 67 5.15 5.22 -9.08
C THR A 67 4.41 4.91 -7.78
N PRO A 68 4.63 5.68 -6.69
CA PRO A 68 3.99 5.40 -5.40
C PRO A 68 2.47 5.30 -5.48
N ARG A 69 1.85 6.23 -6.23
CA ARG A 69 0.40 6.29 -6.37
C ARG A 69 -0.17 5.07 -7.10
N GLU A 70 0.43 4.68 -8.21
CA GLU A 70 -0.02 3.52 -9.00
C GLU A 70 0.18 2.21 -8.21
N LEU A 71 1.27 2.08 -7.46
CA LEU A 71 1.51 0.94 -6.58
C LEU A 71 0.44 0.81 -5.48
N ILE A 72 0.09 1.93 -4.82
CA ILE A 72 -0.96 1.96 -3.78
C ILE A 72 -2.31 1.57 -4.36
N ILE A 73 -2.70 2.18 -5.49
CA ILE A 73 -4.00 1.91 -6.12
C ILE A 73 -4.08 0.45 -6.59
N ASN A 74 -3.02 -0.07 -7.19
CA ASN A 74 -3.00 -1.45 -7.67
C ASN A 74 -3.13 -2.46 -6.52
N HIS A 75 -2.53 -2.18 -5.36
CA HIS A 75 -2.69 -3.02 -4.17
C HIS A 75 -4.14 -3.05 -3.67
N ILE A 76 -4.83 -1.90 -3.67
CA ILE A 76 -6.27 -1.83 -3.33
C ILE A 76 -7.10 -2.62 -4.36
N GLN A 77 -6.77 -2.47 -5.65
CA GLN A 77 -7.45 -3.17 -6.73
C GLN A 77 -7.32 -4.70 -6.64
N ASP A 78 -6.21 -5.24 -6.13
CA ASP A 78 -6.07 -6.70 -5.91
C ASP A 78 -7.13 -7.26 -4.95
N ILE A 79 -7.56 -6.45 -3.97
CA ILE A 79 -8.67 -6.82 -3.08
C ILE A 79 -10.01 -6.67 -3.79
N LEU A 80 -10.23 -5.55 -4.48
CA LEU A 80 -11.48 -5.30 -5.21
C LEU A 80 -11.74 -6.33 -6.31
N ALA A 81 -10.69 -6.82 -6.98
CA ALA A 81 -10.80 -7.85 -8.02
C ALA A 81 -11.44 -9.14 -7.49
N GLN A 82 -11.13 -9.54 -6.25
CA GLN A 82 -11.72 -10.74 -5.64
C GLN A 82 -13.24 -10.58 -5.45
N TYR A 83 -13.68 -9.41 -5.00
CA TYR A 83 -15.10 -9.10 -4.88
C TYR A 83 -15.78 -9.03 -6.24
N TYR A 84 -15.12 -8.43 -7.23
CA TYR A 84 -15.63 -8.36 -8.60
C TYR A 84 -15.86 -9.75 -9.19
N THR A 85 -14.87 -10.65 -9.10
CA THR A 85 -15.01 -12.04 -9.56
C THR A 85 -16.16 -12.76 -8.86
N ALA A 86 -16.31 -12.58 -7.54
CA ALA A 86 -17.40 -13.20 -6.79
C ALA A 86 -18.79 -12.65 -7.17
N CYS A 87 -18.89 -11.40 -7.60
CA CYS A 87 -20.17 -10.77 -8.00
C CYS A 87 -20.54 -11.02 -9.46
N GLU A 88 -19.57 -11.04 -10.38
CA GLU A 88 -19.84 -11.22 -11.82
C GLU A 88 -19.78 -12.67 -12.30
N GLY A 89 -19.40 -13.62 -11.44
CA GLY A 89 -19.54 -15.04 -11.70
C GLY A 89 -18.70 -15.55 -12.86
N GLN A 90 -17.43 -15.14 -12.93
CA GLN A 90 -16.42 -15.84 -13.72
C GLN A 90 -15.80 -16.99 -12.92
#